data_AF-A0A3N5GX61-F1
#
_entry.id   AF-A0A3N5GX61-F1
#
_cell.length_a   1.000
_cell.length_b   1.000
_cell.length_c   1.000
_cell.angle_alpha   90.00
_cell.angle_beta   90.00
_cell.angle_gamma   90.00
#
_symmetry.space_group_name_H-M   'P 1'
#
loop_
_entity.id
_entity.type
_entity.pdbx_description
1 polymer ?
#
loop_
_entity_poly.entity_id
_entity_poly.type
_entity_poly.pdbx_seq_one_letter_code
_entity_poly.pdbx_strand_id
1 'polypeptide(L)'
;MASRAASVAIAAAVLVALPILDGGRLALAAASPSDRFVAGGTVTEVVPVAGDLIAAGGSVDVDADVAGDLIVAGGKVRLGADVGQSVHAAAGQLSLLGRVARNARLAGGEVEIGPKARIAGNLGVGGGRVAVRGAVDGHLSAGGGRVLIDAPVGGDVKVAAGALELGPNARIAGSLRYRSRDPLQRDPSAQVLGGVERLGPDPARLSREASRMRTGFGVFWTAGIMLLAALVVAVMPRLSASVSETLRGRPGLSLALGFVVLVCVPVAALLLLATVIGIPLALLLVLAYLMLLPLAWVGT
;
A
#
# COMPACT_ATOMS: atom_id res chain seq x y z
N MET A 1 -36.75 66.57 -46.20
CA MET A 1 -37.03 66.96 -44.80
C MET A 1 -36.79 65.72 -43.94
N ALA A 2 -35.56 65.51 -43.45
CA ALA A 2 -35.12 65.96 -42.12
C ALA A 2 -35.96 65.28 -41.02
N SER A 3 -35.53 64.14 -40.48
CA SER A 3 -34.56 63.97 -39.37
C SER A 3 -35.25 63.80 -38.01
N ARG A 4 -35.08 62.61 -37.41
CA ARG A 4 -34.97 62.29 -35.96
C ARG A 4 -34.79 60.77 -35.87
N ALA A 5 -33.57 60.22 -35.90
CA ALA A 5 -32.66 60.06 -34.75
C ALA A 5 -33.43 59.54 -33.51
N ALA A 6 -33.46 58.21 -33.29
CA ALA A 6 -32.48 57.43 -32.51
C ALA A 6 -32.80 57.41 -31.01
N SER A 7 -33.18 56.23 -30.49
CA SER A 7 -32.94 55.70 -29.13
C SER A 7 -33.65 54.34 -29.03
N VAL A 8 -32.94 53.22 -29.22
CA VAL A 8 -32.42 52.33 -28.16
C VAL A 8 -33.52 51.57 -27.41
N ALA A 9 -33.65 50.27 -27.67
CA ALA A 9 -33.66 49.21 -26.64
C ALA A 9 -33.88 47.82 -27.26
N ILE A 10 -32.80 47.06 -27.20
CA ILE A 10 -32.64 45.60 -27.27
C ILE A 10 -33.85 44.84 -26.68
N ALA A 11 -34.44 43.93 -27.45
CA ALA A 11 -35.16 42.76 -26.92
C ALA A 11 -34.71 41.54 -27.73
N ALA A 12 -33.73 40.84 -27.16
CA ALA A 12 -33.13 39.66 -27.73
C ALA A 12 -34.16 38.53 -27.87
N ALA A 13 -34.14 37.92 -29.05
CA ALA A 13 -34.81 36.67 -29.35
C ALA A 13 -34.26 35.54 -28.48
N VAL A 14 -35.07 35.03 -27.55
CA VAL A 14 -34.96 33.65 -27.05
C VAL A 14 -36.38 33.09 -27.03
N LEU A 15 -36.78 32.55 -28.18
CA LEU A 15 -37.99 31.75 -28.32
C LEU A 15 -37.73 30.41 -27.62
N VAL A 16 -38.22 30.29 -26.38
CA VAL A 16 -38.22 29.02 -25.63
C VAL A 16 -39.14 28.05 -26.37
N ALA A 17 -38.55 27.10 -27.09
CA ALA A 17 -39.26 25.95 -27.62
C ALA A 17 -39.54 24.97 -26.47
N LEU A 18 -40.78 24.97 -25.99
CA LEU A 18 -41.35 23.88 -25.19
C LEU A 18 -41.72 22.72 -26.12
N PRO A 19 -41.19 21.50 -25.95
CA PRO A 19 -41.86 20.32 -26.45
C PRO A 19 -42.87 19.84 -25.41
N ILE A 20 -44.15 19.90 -25.77
CA ILE A 20 -45.22 19.10 -25.15
C ILE A 20 -45.51 17.95 -26.14
N LEU A 21 -45.81 16.76 -25.58
CA LEU A 21 -46.06 15.44 -26.20
C LEU A 21 -44.76 14.68 -26.53
N ASP A 22 -44.51 13.44 -26.10
CA ASP A 22 -45.40 12.28 -26.00
C ASP A 22 -44.78 11.20 -25.06
N GLY A 23 -45.58 10.23 -24.62
CA GLY A 23 -45.26 9.27 -23.54
C GLY A 23 -44.11 8.28 -23.79
N GLY A 24 -42.86 8.73 -23.63
CA GLY A 24 -41.68 7.87 -23.51
C GLY A 24 -40.84 8.31 -22.32
N ARG A 25 -40.54 7.39 -21.39
CA ARG A 25 -39.55 7.59 -20.33
C ARG A 25 -38.17 7.84 -20.96
N LEU A 26 -37.87 9.07 -21.32
CA LEU A 26 -36.51 9.52 -21.56
C LEU A 26 -35.92 9.88 -20.20
N ALA A 27 -35.44 8.86 -19.50
CA ALA A 27 -34.45 9.04 -18.46
C ALA A 27 -33.16 9.52 -19.15
N LEU A 28 -33.10 10.80 -19.52
CA LEU A 28 -31.83 11.48 -19.69
C LEU A 28 -31.21 11.49 -18.29
N ALA A 29 -30.44 10.44 -17.99
CA ALA A 29 -29.57 10.35 -16.85
C ALA A 29 -28.53 11.47 -17.01
N ALA A 30 -28.92 12.69 -16.64
CA ALA A 30 -28.03 13.83 -16.61
C ALA A 30 -26.87 13.43 -15.70
N ALA A 31 -25.67 13.38 -16.26
CA ALA A 31 -24.48 13.02 -15.51
C ALA A 31 -24.39 13.94 -14.29
N SER A 32 -24.25 13.37 -13.09
CA SER A 32 -24.12 14.18 -11.87
C SER A 32 -22.88 15.06 -12.03
N PRO A 33 -23.00 16.41 -12.00
CA PRO A 33 -21.89 17.32 -12.28
C PRO A 33 -20.82 17.35 -11.18
N SER A 34 -21.04 16.61 -10.09
CA SER A 34 -20.14 16.50 -8.95
C SER A 34 -19.76 15.05 -8.68
N ASP A 35 -18.64 14.88 -7.99
CA ASP A 35 -18.19 13.61 -7.43
C ASP A 35 -19.30 12.91 -6.65
N ARG A 36 -19.29 11.59 -6.71
CA ARG A 36 -20.34 10.73 -6.15
C ARG A 36 -19.75 9.76 -5.14
N PHE A 37 -20.32 9.77 -3.94
CA PHE A 37 -19.93 8.90 -2.85
C PHE A 37 -21.11 8.01 -2.48
N VAL A 38 -20.93 6.70 -2.56
CA VAL A 38 -22.00 5.73 -2.25
C VAL A 38 -21.45 4.64 -1.35
N ALA A 39 -22.14 4.34 -0.26
CA ALA A 39 -21.82 3.22 0.59
C ALA A 39 -23.08 2.44 0.96
N GLY A 40 -22.99 1.11 1.04
CA GLY A 40 -24.14 0.28 1.40
C GLY A 40 -23.85 -1.23 1.33
N GLY A 41 -24.85 -2.05 1.67
CA GLY A 41 -24.71 -3.52 1.55
C GLY A 41 -24.56 -3.97 0.10
N THR A 42 -25.43 -3.45 -0.78
CA THR A 42 -25.35 -3.61 -2.24
C THR A 42 -25.41 -2.23 -2.88
N VAL A 43 -24.46 -1.93 -3.75
CA VAL A 43 -24.36 -0.67 -4.49
C VAL A 43 -24.44 -1.01 -5.96
N THR A 44 -25.40 -0.42 -6.67
CA THR A 44 -25.53 -0.55 -8.13
C THR A 44 -25.56 0.85 -8.72
N GLU A 45 -24.55 1.17 -9.53
CA GLU A 45 -24.42 2.45 -10.19
C GLU A 45 -24.80 2.32 -11.67
N VAL A 46 -25.92 2.93 -12.04
CA VAL A 46 -26.50 2.90 -13.41
C VAL A 46 -26.64 4.30 -14.02
N VAL A 47 -26.28 5.35 -13.28
CA VAL A 47 -26.34 6.74 -13.75
C VAL A 47 -24.92 7.22 -14.01
N PRO A 48 -24.61 7.78 -15.20
CA PRO A 48 -23.28 8.30 -15.49
C PRO A 48 -22.82 9.34 -14.47
N VAL A 49 -21.54 9.30 -14.11
CA VAL A 49 -20.92 10.21 -13.14
C VAL A 49 -19.92 11.10 -13.90
N ALA A 50 -20.11 12.42 -13.86
CA ALA A 50 -19.21 13.35 -14.56
C ALA A 50 -17.90 13.61 -13.80
N GLY A 51 -17.92 13.44 -12.47
CA GLY A 51 -16.74 13.53 -11.61
C GLY A 51 -16.20 12.15 -11.21
N ASP A 52 -15.64 12.08 -10.01
CA ASP A 52 -15.10 10.84 -9.44
C ASP A 52 -16.21 10.00 -8.79
N LEU A 53 -16.09 8.68 -8.83
CA LEU A 53 -16.99 7.75 -8.15
C LEU A 53 -16.24 7.02 -7.03
N ILE A 54 -16.74 7.17 -5.81
CA ILE A 54 -16.22 6.49 -4.63
C ILE A 54 -17.33 5.59 -4.08
N ALA A 55 -17.15 4.28 -4.19
CA ALA A 55 -18.15 3.28 -3.82
C ALA A 55 -17.61 2.25 -2.82
N ALA A 56 -18.35 1.98 -1.75
CA ALA A 56 -17.98 0.95 -0.79
C ALA A 56 -19.17 0.05 -0.43
N GLY A 57 -19.01 -1.27 -0.48
CA GLY A 57 -20.11 -2.15 -0.08
C GLY A 57 -19.82 -3.64 -0.06
N GLY A 58 -20.81 -4.44 0.32
CA GLY A 58 -20.69 -5.90 0.25
C GLY A 58 -20.61 -6.39 -1.19
N SER A 59 -21.51 -5.89 -2.04
CA SER A 59 -21.49 -6.08 -3.49
C SER A 59 -21.58 -4.73 -4.18
N VAL A 60 -20.65 -4.41 -5.08
CA VAL A 60 -20.65 -3.18 -5.86
C VAL A 60 -20.68 -3.53 -7.35
N ASP A 61 -21.64 -2.97 -8.07
CA ASP A 61 -21.79 -3.13 -9.51
C ASP A 61 -21.83 -1.75 -10.18
N VAL A 62 -20.88 -1.49 -11.06
CA VAL A 62 -20.75 -0.21 -11.76
C VAL A 62 -20.96 -0.45 -13.25
N ASP A 63 -22.18 -0.15 -13.71
CA ASP A 63 -22.63 -0.30 -15.11
C ASP A 63 -22.85 1.06 -15.79
N ALA A 64 -22.44 2.16 -15.15
CA ALA A 64 -22.48 3.49 -15.73
C ALA A 64 -21.10 4.09 -15.91
N ASP A 65 -20.94 4.88 -16.97
CA ASP A 65 -19.66 5.52 -17.28
C ASP A 65 -19.28 6.54 -16.20
N VAL A 66 -18.01 6.48 -15.79
CA VAL A 66 -17.42 7.41 -14.82
C VAL A 66 -16.37 8.23 -15.56
N ALA A 67 -16.59 9.54 -15.71
CA ALA A 67 -15.67 10.38 -16.45
C ALA A 67 -14.36 10.66 -15.66
N GLY A 68 -14.42 10.67 -14.33
CA GLY A 68 -13.29 10.84 -13.42
C GLY A 68 -12.59 9.53 -13.03
N ASP A 69 -11.98 9.54 -11.84
CA ASP A 69 -11.37 8.37 -11.22
C ASP A 69 -12.45 7.53 -10.49
N LEU A 70 -12.26 6.21 -10.45
CA LEU A 70 -13.14 5.25 -9.78
C LEU A 70 -12.41 4.59 -8.61
N ILE A 71 -12.87 4.85 -7.39
CA ILE A 71 -12.37 4.18 -6.19
C ILE A 71 -13.47 3.28 -5.65
N VAL A 72 -13.21 1.98 -5.59
CA VAL A 72 -14.21 1.01 -5.14
C VAL A 72 -13.64 -0.03 -4.19
N ALA A 73 -14.36 -0.31 -3.11
CA ALA A 73 -14.01 -1.38 -2.18
C ALA A 73 -15.21 -2.27 -1.88
N GLY A 74 -15.02 -3.59 -1.87
CA GLY A 74 -16.12 -4.47 -1.44
C GLY A 74 -15.83 -5.96 -1.37
N GLY A 75 -16.85 -6.75 -1.02
CA GLY A 75 -16.73 -8.21 -1.07
C GLY A 75 -16.67 -8.73 -2.50
N LYS A 76 -17.61 -8.25 -3.33
CA LYS A 76 -17.69 -8.53 -4.77
C LYS A 76 -17.79 -7.21 -5.52
N VAL A 77 -16.94 -6.99 -6.51
CA VAL A 77 -16.91 -5.77 -7.33
C VAL A 77 -16.95 -6.15 -8.81
N ARG A 78 -17.94 -5.63 -9.54
CA ARG A 78 -18.04 -5.74 -10.99
C ARG A 78 -18.00 -4.36 -11.62
N LEU A 79 -17.07 -4.17 -12.55
CA LEU A 79 -16.87 -2.93 -13.29
C LEU A 79 -17.18 -3.18 -14.75
N GLY A 80 -18.45 -2.94 -15.12
CA GLY A 80 -19.00 -3.17 -16.46
C GLY A 80 -18.76 -2.00 -17.43
N ALA A 81 -18.77 -0.78 -16.91
CA ALA A 81 -18.71 0.44 -17.70
C ALA A 81 -17.31 1.03 -17.84
N ASP A 82 -17.19 2.05 -18.71
CA ASP A 82 -15.93 2.70 -19.01
C ASP A 82 -15.57 3.76 -17.93
N VAL A 83 -14.28 3.83 -17.61
CA VAL A 83 -13.72 4.79 -16.66
C VAL A 83 -12.76 5.73 -17.41
N GLY A 84 -13.12 7.01 -17.43
CA GLY A 84 -12.45 8.09 -18.16
C GLY A 84 -11.09 8.46 -17.59
N GLN A 85 -10.77 8.04 -16.36
CA GLN A 85 -9.46 8.19 -15.77
C GLN A 85 -8.88 6.88 -15.21
N SER A 86 -8.68 6.79 -13.89
CA SER A 86 -7.98 5.69 -13.23
C SER A 86 -8.94 4.89 -12.36
N VAL A 87 -8.65 3.59 -12.18
CA VAL A 87 -9.40 2.71 -11.29
C VAL A 87 -8.53 2.32 -10.11
N HIS A 88 -9.04 2.46 -8.90
CA HIS A 88 -8.48 1.91 -7.67
C HIS A 88 -9.52 1.03 -7.01
N ALA A 89 -9.37 -0.29 -7.13
CA ALA A 89 -10.37 -1.23 -6.68
C ALA A 89 -9.77 -2.30 -5.76
N ALA A 90 -10.44 -2.56 -4.64
CA ALA A 90 -10.06 -3.61 -3.70
C ALA A 90 -11.27 -4.51 -3.39
N ALA A 91 -11.19 -5.80 -3.71
CA ALA A 91 -12.31 -6.70 -3.44
C ALA A 91 -11.94 -8.15 -3.13
N GLY A 92 -12.84 -8.89 -2.48
CA GLY A 92 -12.70 -10.34 -2.38
C GLY A 92 -12.69 -10.99 -3.77
N GLN A 93 -13.67 -10.62 -4.60
CA GLN A 93 -13.77 -10.99 -6.00
C GLN A 93 -13.96 -9.73 -6.86
N LEU A 94 -13.10 -9.53 -7.86
CA LEU A 94 -13.09 -8.34 -8.71
C LEU A 94 -13.13 -8.75 -10.18
N SER A 95 -14.11 -8.22 -10.91
CA SER A 95 -14.22 -8.40 -12.37
C SER A 95 -14.22 -7.05 -13.08
N LEU A 96 -13.20 -6.78 -13.88
CA LEU A 96 -13.10 -5.60 -14.74
C LEU A 96 -13.43 -5.99 -16.18
N LEU A 97 -14.50 -5.41 -16.73
CA LEU A 97 -15.01 -5.70 -18.08
C LEU A 97 -14.94 -4.47 -18.99
N GLY A 98 -15.08 -3.28 -18.42
CA GLY A 98 -15.02 -2.00 -19.13
C GLY A 98 -13.60 -1.53 -19.42
N ARG A 99 -13.50 -0.38 -20.08
CA ARG A 99 -12.24 0.27 -20.45
C ARG A 99 -11.77 1.22 -19.36
N VAL A 100 -10.46 1.35 -19.20
CA VAL A 100 -9.82 2.30 -18.28
C VAL A 100 -8.87 3.17 -19.10
N ALA A 101 -9.17 4.47 -19.19
CA ALA A 101 -8.44 5.39 -20.04
C ALA A 101 -7.04 5.75 -19.52
N ARG A 102 -6.78 5.60 -18.21
CA ARG A 102 -5.45 5.76 -17.61
C ARG A 102 -5.01 4.47 -16.91
N ASN A 103 -4.79 4.52 -15.60
CA ASN A 103 -4.16 3.44 -14.85
C ASN A 103 -5.19 2.65 -14.05
N ALA A 104 -4.97 1.35 -13.88
CA ALA A 104 -5.78 0.51 -13.01
C ALA A 104 -4.92 -0.08 -11.89
N ARG A 105 -5.34 0.08 -10.64
CA ARG A 105 -4.77 -0.55 -9.45
C ARG A 105 -5.82 -1.43 -8.81
N LEU A 106 -5.67 -2.73 -8.94
CA LEU A 106 -6.66 -3.72 -8.53
C LEU A 106 -6.04 -4.63 -7.47
N ALA A 107 -6.74 -4.87 -6.37
CA ALA A 107 -6.30 -5.79 -5.34
C ALA A 107 -7.46 -6.72 -4.96
N GLY A 108 -7.19 -8.00 -4.74
CA GLY A 108 -8.24 -8.90 -4.27
C GLY A 108 -7.88 -10.34 -4.00
N GLY A 109 -8.86 -11.14 -3.57
CA GLY A 109 -8.69 -12.59 -3.47
C GLY A 109 -8.62 -13.23 -4.86
N GLU A 110 -9.61 -12.92 -5.68
CA GLU A 110 -9.69 -13.30 -7.09
C GLU A 110 -9.92 -12.04 -7.94
N VAL A 111 -9.01 -11.78 -8.89
CA VAL A 111 -9.08 -10.63 -9.79
C VAL A 111 -9.08 -11.11 -11.23
N GLU A 112 -10.10 -10.73 -11.98
CA GLU A 112 -10.25 -11.04 -13.39
C GLU A 112 -10.38 -9.74 -14.20
N ILE A 113 -9.48 -9.54 -15.16
CA ILE A 113 -9.62 -8.54 -16.22
C ILE A 113 -10.14 -9.29 -17.45
N GLY A 114 -11.39 -9.05 -17.79
CA GLY A 114 -12.08 -9.75 -18.87
C GLY A 114 -11.52 -9.41 -20.26
N PRO A 115 -11.80 -10.25 -21.27
CA PRO A 115 -11.22 -10.11 -22.61
C PRO A 115 -11.67 -8.84 -23.36
N LYS A 116 -12.80 -8.25 -22.96
CA LYS A 116 -13.31 -6.98 -23.52
C LYS A 116 -12.70 -5.75 -22.85
N ALA A 117 -12.10 -5.91 -21.67
CA ALA A 117 -11.49 -4.80 -20.96
C ALA A 117 -10.21 -4.34 -21.67
N ARG A 118 -9.97 -3.03 -21.64
CA ARG A 118 -8.74 -2.42 -22.15
C ARG A 118 -8.27 -1.36 -21.18
N ILE A 119 -7.01 -1.42 -20.78
CA ILE A 119 -6.37 -0.42 -19.93
C ILE A 119 -5.35 0.33 -20.79
N ALA A 120 -5.60 1.61 -21.07
CA ALA A 120 -4.74 2.41 -21.94
C ALA A 120 -3.42 2.83 -21.27
N GLY A 121 -3.40 2.93 -19.94
CA GLY A 121 -2.19 3.20 -19.15
C GLY A 121 -1.62 1.95 -18.50
N ASN A 122 -1.16 2.07 -17.25
CA ASN A 122 -0.51 0.98 -16.52
C ASN A 122 -1.50 0.18 -15.67
N LEU A 123 -1.33 -1.15 -15.64
CA LEU A 123 -2.09 -2.05 -14.79
C LEU A 123 -1.20 -2.56 -13.64
N GLY A 124 -1.59 -2.24 -12.42
CA GLY A 124 -1.10 -2.89 -11.20
C GLY A 124 -2.18 -3.81 -10.65
N VAL A 125 -1.91 -5.10 -10.53
CA VAL A 125 -2.88 -6.07 -9.99
C VAL A 125 -2.25 -7.00 -8.97
N GLY A 126 -2.91 -7.19 -7.83
CA GLY A 126 -2.45 -8.06 -6.76
C GLY A 126 -3.56 -8.98 -6.27
N GLY A 127 -3.28 -10.27 -6.10
CA GLY A 127 -4.26 -11.15 -5.46
C GLY A 127 -3.88 -12.61 -5.26
N GLY A 128 -4.78 -13.40 -4.71
CA GLY A 128 -4.57 -14.85 -4.58
C GLY A 128 -4.53 -15.53 -5.95
N ARG A 129 -5.55 -15.22 -6.78
CA ARG A 129 -5.65 -15.63 -8.18
C ARG A 129 -5.88 -14.40 -9.05
N VAL A 130 -5.02 -14.23 -10.06
CA VAL A 130 -5.12 -13.12 -11.01
C VAL A 130 -5.20 -13.68 -12.42
N ALA A 131 -6.21 -13.26 -13.18
CA ALA A 131 -6.37 -13.60 -14.59
C ALA A 131 -6.47 -12.31 -15.41
N VAL A 132 -5.50 -12.09 -16.30
CA VAL A 132 -5.44 -10.93 -17.19
C VAL A 132 -5.73 -11.38 -18.61
N ARG A 133 -6.96 -11.15 -19.09
CA ARG A 133 -7.40 -11.48 -20.47
C ARG A 133 -7.63 -10.23 -21.33
N GLY A 134 -7.80 -9.07 -20.71
CA GLY A 134 -7.98 -7.80 -21.39
C GLY A 134 -6.66 -7.12 -21.76
N ALA A 135 -6.68 -6.30 -22.82
CA ALA A 135 -5.49 -5.63 -23.35
C ALA A 135 -4.95 -4.54 -22.41
N VAL A 136 -3.63 -4.43 -22.31
CA VAL A 136 -2.94 -3.39 -21.53
C VAL A 136 -1.96 -2.65 -22.44
N ASP A 137 -2.20 -1.38 -22.72
CA ASP A 137 -1.36 -0.63 -23.66
C ASP A 137 -0.06 -0.14 -22.99
N GLY A 138 -0.06 0.08 -21.67
CA GLY A 138 1.12 0.44 -20.88
C GLY A 138 1.83 -0.75 -20.22
N HIS A 139 2.37 -0.52 -19.02
CA HIS A 139 3.12 -1.51 -18.25
C HIS A 139 2.18 -2.36 -17.39
N LEU A 140 2.51 -3.64 -17.23
CA LEU A 140 1.78 -4.58 -16.37
C LEU A 140 2.64 -4.97 -15.17
N SER A 141 2.12 -4.76 -13.96
CA SER A 141 2.70 -5.27 -12.71
C SER A 141 1.69 -6.18 -12.02
N ALA A 142 1.96 -7.49 -12.00
CA ALA A 142 1.07 -8.48 -11.42
C ALA A 142 1.74 -9.22 -10.24
N GLY A 143 1.00 -9.39 -9.14
CA GLY A 143 1.47 -10.11 -7.95
C GLY A 143 0.43 -11.12 -7.47
N GLY A 144 0.84 -12.35 -7.14
CA GLY A 144 -0.13 -13.27 -6.56
C GLY A 144 0.29 -14.72 -6.31
N GLY A 145 -0.67 -15.54 -5.88
CA GLY A 145 -0.45 -16.99 -5.75
C GLY A 145 -0.34 -17.64 -7.13
N ARG A 146 -1.35 -17.43 -7.97
CA ARG A 146 -1.38 -17.84 -9.38
C ARG A 146 -1.70 -16.65 -10.26
N VAL A 147 -0.90 -16.43 -11.29
CA VAL A 147 -1.09 -15.35 -12.26
C VAL A 147 -1.16 -15.96 -13.65
N LEU A 148 -2.29 -15.74 -14.33
CA LEU A 148 -2.50 -16.06 -15.73
C LEU A 148 -2.48 -14.75 -16.54
N ILE A 149 -1.64 -14.70 -17.57
CA ILE A 149 -1.60 -13.60 -18.53
C ILE A 149 -1.95 -14.18 -19.89
N ASP A 150 -3.12 -13.82 -20.42
CA ASP A 150 -3.63 -14.22 -21.73
C ASP A 150 -4.10 -12.98 -22.51
N ALA A 151 -3.24 -11.98 -22.57
CA ALA A 151 -3.57 -10.68 -23.14
C ALA A 151 -2.37 -10.03 -23.84
N PRO A 152 -2.62 -9.12 -24.81
CA PRO A 152 -1.57 -8.26 -25.35
C PRO A 152 -1.19 -7.18 -24.33
N VAL A 153 0.12 -6.99 -24.13
CA VAL A 153 0.71 -5.95 -23.29
C VAL A 153 1.69 -5.12 -24.11
N GLY A 154 1.45 -3.81 -24.20
CA GLY A 154 2.25 -2.87 -24.98
C GLY A 154 3.59 -2.47 -24.34
N GLY A 155 3.69 -2.52 -23.00
CA GLY A 155 4.89 -2.17 -22.25
C GLY A 155 5.63 -3.36 -21.63
N ASP A 156 6.48 -3.07 -20.64
CA ASP A 156 7.15 -4.10 -19.84
C ASP A 156 6.18 -4.79 -18.86
N VAL A 157 6.46 -6.06 -18.59
CA VAL A 157 5.68 -6.90 -17.68
C VAL A 157 6.54 -7.30 -16.49
N LYS A 158 6.09 -6.98 -15.28
CA LYS A 158 6.71 -7.40 -14.01
C LYS A 158 5.76 -8.32 -13.28
N VAL A 159 6.18 -9.56 -13.02
CA VAL A 159 5.35 -10.54 -12.30
C VAL A 159 6.06 -11.08 -11.08
N ALA A 160 5.38 -11.10 -9.94
CA ALA A 160 5.81 -11.81 -8.74
C ALA A 160 4.72 -12.80 -8.33
N ALA A 161 4.87 -14.07 -8.71
CA ALA A 161 3.83 -15.08 -8.51
C ALA A 161 4.34 -16.40 -7.95
N GLY A 162 3.50 -17.18 -7.27
CA GLY A 162 3.80 -18.57 -6.96
C GLY A 162 3.97 -19.38 -8.25
N ALA A 163 2.90 -19.39 -9.05
CA ALA A 163 2.86 -19.95 -10.41
C ALA A 163 2.49 -18.86 -11.43
N LEU A 164 3.22 -18.81 -12.55
CA LEU A 164 2.95 -17.92 -13.68
C LEU A 164 2.64 -18.75 -14.93
N GLU A 165 1.52 -18.43 -15.56
CA GLU A 165 1.06 -19.03 -16.81
C GLU A 165 0.88 -17.94 -17.89
N LEU A 166 1.48 -18.17 -19.06
CA LEU A 166 1.28 -17.35 -20.25
C LEU A 166 0.37 -18.11 -21.21
N GLY A 167 -0.83 -17.58 -21.45
CA GLY A 167 -1.82 -18.13 -22.37
C GLY A 167 -1.49 -17.86 -23.85
N PRO A 168 -2.27 -18.42 -24.78
CA PRO A 168 -2.03 -18.33 -26.21
C PRO A 168 -2.11 -16.91 -26.78
N ASN A 169 -2.86 -16.01 -26.14
CA ASN A 169 -3.03 -14.61 -26.54
C ASN A 169 -2.01 -13.68 -25.87
N ALA A 170 -1.09 -14.21 -25.06
CA ALA A 170 -0.06 -13.42 -24.39
C ALA A 170 0.94 -12.86 -25.41
N ARG A 171 0.85 -11.55 -25.68
CA ARG A 171 1.76 -10.83 -26.59
C ARG A 171 2.36 -9.65 -25.85
N ILE A 172 3.60 -9.81 -25.41
CA ILE A 172 4.31 -8.79 -24.64
C ILE A 172 5.27 -8.08 -25.59
N ALA A 173 5.01 -6.80 -25.86
CA ALA A 173 5.86 -5.98 -26.71
C ALA A 173 7.17 -5.55 -26.01
N GLY A 174 7.13 -5.34 -24.69
CA GLY A 174 8.30 -5.04 -23.87
C GLY A 174 9.04 -6.28 -23.33
N SER A 175 9.78 -6.07 -22.24
CA SER A 175 10.51 -7.11 -21.51
C SER A 175 9.63 -7.79 -20.46
N LEU A 176 9.74 -9.12 -20.32
CA LEU A 176 9.08 -9.88 -19.26
C LEU A 176 10.06 -10.16 -18.12
N ARG A 177 9.81 -9.52 -16.97
CA ARG A 177 10.56 -9.67 -15.74
C ARG A 177 9.73 -10.46 -14.73
N TYR A 178 10.07 -11.71 -14.47
CA TYR A 178 9.26 -12.56 -13.59
C TYR A 178 10.05 -13.15 -12.42
N ARG A 179 9.37 -13.27 -11.28
CA ARG A 179 9.83 -13.98 -10.09
C ARG A 179 8.78 -15.02 -9.74
N SER A 180 9.12 -16.29 -9.92
CA SER A 180 8.25 -17.41 -9.60
C SER A 180 8.98 -18.56 -8.94
N ARG A 181 8.30 -19.21 -7.99
CA ARG A 181 8.78 -20.42 -7.30
C ARG A 181 8.70 -21.62 -8.26
N ASP A 182 7.59 -21.72 -8.98
CA ASP A 182 7.34 -22.79 -9.95
C ASP A 182 7.94 -22.46 -11.32
N PRO A 183 8.17 -23.47 -12.19
CA PRO A 183 8.55 -23.22 -13.57
C PRO A 183 7.45 -22.43 -14.31
N LEU A 184 7.88 -21.50 -15.16
CA LEU A 184 6.98 -20.74 -16.02
C LEU A 184 6.28 -21.70 -17.00
N GLN A 185 4.95 -21.74 -16.96
CA GLN A 185 4.16 -22.45 -17.97
C GLN A 185 3.87 -21.47 -19.10
N ARG A 186 4.38 -21.77 -20.29
CA ARG A 186 4.26 -20.90 -21.45
C ARG A 186 3.60 -21.68 -22.59
N ASP A 187 2.48 -21.16 -23.08
CA ASP A 187 1.86 -21.65 -24.30
C ASP A 187 2.79 -21.41 -25.50
N PRO A 188 2.87 -22.34 -26.48
CA PRO A 188 3.68 -22.17 -27.69
C PRO A 188 3.38 -20.88 -28.47
N SER A 189 2.16 -20.36 -28.35
CA SER A 189 1.69 -19.18 -29.08
C SER A 189 2.05 -17.85 -28.39
N ALA A 190 2.50 -17.90 -27.14
CA ALA A 190 2.86 -16.72 -26.36
C ALA A 190 4.14 -16.06 -26.92
N GLN A 191 4.09 -14.76 -27.21
CA GLN A 191 5.20 -13.99 -27.78
C GLN A 191 5.70 -12.93 -26.80
N VAL A 192 7.01 -12.85 -26.64
CA VAL A 192 7.68 -11.81 -25.82
C VAL A 192 8.79 -11.21 -26.67
N LEU A 193 8.60 -9.97 -27.12
CA LEU A 193 9.51 -9.30 -28.07
C LEU A 193 10.75 -8.72 -27.38
N GLY A 194 10.62 -8.19 -26.17
CA GLY A 194 11.72 -7.55 -25.42
C GLY A 194 12.55 -8.50 -24.54
N GLY A 195 12.39 -9.82 -24.69
CA GLY A 195 13.12 -10.82 -23.92
C GLY A 195 12.51 -11.15 -22.55
N VAL A 196 12.97 -12.27 -21.96
CA VAL A 196 12.48 -12.79 -20.68
C VAL A 196 13.63 -12.83 -19.67
N GLU A 197 13.51 -12.06 -18.60
CA GLU A 197 14.47 -11.98 -17.50
C GLU A 197 13.83 -12.54 -16.22
N ARG A 198 14.42 -13.60 -15.66
CA ARG A 198 13.96 -14.15 -14.37
C ARG A 198 14.63 -13.40 -13.22
N LEU A 199 13.91 -12.53 -12.52
CA LEU A 199 14.39 -11.88 -11.30
C LEU A 199 14.32 -12.83 -10.10
N GLY A 200 15.29 -13.73 -9.97
CA GLY A 200 15.52 -14.46 -8.73
C GLY A 200 16.38 -13.65 -7.75
N PRO A 201 16.10 -13.64 -6.44
CA PRO A 201 17.20 -13.68 -5.49
C PRO A 201 17.80 -15.09 -5.59
N ASP A 202 19.11 -15.21 -5.81
CA ASP A 202 19.79 -16.50 -5.77
C ASP A 202 19.50 -17.19 -4.41
N PRO A 203 18.75 -18.31 -4.36
CA PRO A 203 18.48 -19.01 -3.10
C PRO A 203 19.77 -19.52 -2.44
N ALA A 204 20.88 -19.62 -3.17
CA ALA A 204 22.20 -19.92 -2.61
C ALA A 204 22.86 -18.73 -1.90
N ARG A 205 22.50 -17.48 -2.22
CA ARG A 205 22.99 -16.27 -1.52
C ARG A 205 22.16 -15.95 -0.28
N LEU A 206 20.83 -16.00 -0.38
CA LEU A 206 19.97 -15.77 0.81
C LEU A 206 20.13 -16.88 1.87
N SER A 207 20.36 -18.14 1.49
CA SER A 207 20.64 -19.20 2.47
C SER A 207 22.04 -19.06 3.11
N ARG A 208 23.07 -18.61 2.38
CA ARG A 208 24.38 -18.29 2.96
C ARG A 208 24.37 -17.04 3.82
N GLU A 209 23.58 -16.04 3.48
CA GLU A 209 23.53 -14.76 4.20
C GLU A 209 22.58 -14.85 5.40
N ALA A 210 21.42 -15.51 5.28
CA ALA A 210 20.52 -15.79 6.39
C ALA A 210 21.08 -16.85 7.37
N SER A 211 21.87 -17.85 6.92
CA SER A 211 22.56 -18.78 7.83
C SER A 211 23.77 -18.14 8.52
N ARG A 212 24.47 -17.20 7.87
CA ARG A 212 25.57 -16.44 8.48
C ARG A 212 25.06 -15.37 9.45
N MET A 213 23.90 -14.77 9.16
CA MET A 213 23.25 -13.78 10.02
C MET A 213 22.45 -14.41 11.18
N ARG A 214 21.88 -15.62 11.03
CA ARG A 214 21.20 -16.32 12.14
C ARG A 214 22.16 -16.96 13.15
N THR A 215 23.32 -17.44 12.70
CA THR A 215 24.30 -18.10 13.59
C THR A 215 25.24 -17.09 14.26
N GLY A 216 25.58 -15.99 13.60
CA GLY A 216 26.41 -14.93 14.19
C GLY A 216 25.67 -14.01 15.16
N PHE A 217 24.43 -13.63 14.84
CA PHE A 217 23.65 -12.70 15.66
C PHE A 217 23.07 -13.38 16.90
N GLY A 218 22.72 -14.66 16.84
CA GLY A 218 22.19 -15.41 17.99
C GLY A 218 23.22 -15.62 19.10
N VAL A 219 24.45 -16.01 18.76
CA VAL A 219 25.51 -16.28 19.75
C VAL A 219 26.03 -15.00 20.39
N PHE A 220 26.16 -13.92 19.61
CA PHE A 220 26.57 -12.60 20.12
C PHE A 220 25.48 -11.98 21.01
N TRP A 221 24.21 -12.14 20.63
CA TRP A 221 23.05 -11.72 21.42
C TRP A 221 23.00 -12.47 22.76
N THR A 222 23.13 -13.81 22.78
CA THR A 222 23.11 -14.59 24.03
C THR A 222 24.32 -14.38 24.91
N ALA A 223 25.50 -14.17 24.35
CA ALA A 223 26.71 -13.86 25.11
C ALA A 223 26.61 -12.49 25.80
N GLY A 224 26.00 -11.49 25.12
CA GLY A 224 25.79 -10.16 25.69
C GLY A 224 24.86 -10.16 26.91
N ILE A 225 23.73 -10.88 26.85
CA ILE A 225 22.83 -11.04 28.00
C ILE A 225 23.44 -11.91 29.12
N MET A 226 24.22 -12.96 28.80
CA MET A 226 24.92 -13.70 29.85
C MET A 226 26.02 -12.87 30.52
N LEU A 227 26.75 -12.04 29.78
CA LEU A 227 27.78 -11.17 30.34
C LEU A 227 27.16 -10.06 31.19
N LEU A 228 26.04 -9.47 30.74
CA LEU A 228 25.30 -8.46 31.49
C LEU A 228 24.68 -9.07 32.76
N ALA A 229 24.08 -10.26 32.66
CA ALA A 229 23.54 -10.98 33.82
C ALA A 229 24.66 -11.36 34.81
N ALA A 230 25.80 -11.84 34.33
CA ALA A 230 26.97 -12.12 35.15
C ALA A 230 27.53 -10.85 35.81
N LEU A 231 27.53 -9.70 35.11
CA LEU A 231 27.98 -8.43 35.66
C LEU A 231 27.01 -7.92 36.74
N VAL A 232 25.70 -7.98 36.50
CA VAL A 232 24.68 -7.60 37.49
C VAL A 232 24.75 -8.50 38.72
N VAL A 233 24.90 -9.82 38.54
CA VAL A 233 25.07 -10.79 39.63
C VAL A 233 26.41 -10.63 40.34
N ALA A 234 27.47 -10.17 39.67
CA ALA A 234 28.76 -9.89 40.31
C ALA A 234 28.78 -8.55 41.07
N VAL A 235 27.98 -7.57 40.64
CA VAL A 235 27.87 -6.25 41.27
C VAL A 235 26.87 -6.24 42.44
N MET A 236 25.79 -7.03 42.38
CA MET A 236 24.83 -7.16 43.49
C MET A 236 25.43 -7.56 44.85
N PRO A 237 26.34 -8.54 44.99
CA PRO A 237 26.95 -8.87 46.27
C PRO A 237 27.92 -7.79 46.75
N ARG A 238 28.47 -6.94 45.87
CA ARG A 238 29.31 -5.80 46.27
C ARG A 238 28.49 -4.59 46.74
N LEU A 239 27.29 -4.40 46.19
CA LEU A 239 26.32 -3.43 46.72
C LEU A 239 25.73 -3.90 48.06
N SER A 240 25.45 -5.19 48.21
CA SER A 240 24.85 -5.72 49.45
C SER A 240 25.88 -5.97 50.57
N ALA A 241 27.16 -6.20 50.25
CA ALA A 241 28.21 -6.35 51.27
C ALA A 241 28.84 -5.01 51.72
N SER A 242 28.70 -3.93 50.95
CA SER A 242 29.26 -2.61 51.33
C SER A 242 28.27 -1.64 51.98
N VAL A 243 27.00 -2.02 52.15
CA VAL A 243 26.01 -1.19 52.87
C VAL A 243 25.87 -1.57 54.35
N SER A 244 26.30 -2.76 54.76
CA SER A 244 26.13 -3.21 56.15
C SER A 244 27.38 -3.14 57.04
N GLU A 245 28.56 -2.76 56.52
CA GLU A 245 29.78 -2.70 57.35
C GLU A 245 30.57 -1.38 57.30
N THR A 246 30.06 -0.30 56.71
CA THR A 246 30.74 1.02 56.76
C THR A 246 29.83 2.11 57.35
N LEU A 247 29.19 1.76 58.46
CA LEU A 247 28.86 2.72 59.51
C LEU A 247 30.15 3.06 60.29
N ARG A 248 30.49 4.36 60.38
CA ARG A 248 31.37 5.02 61.39
C ARG A 248 32.86 5.30 61.12
N GLY A 249 33.31 5.45 59.87
CA GLY A 249 34.76 5.64 59.62
C GLY A 249 35.23 6.92 58.93
N ARG A 250 34.78 7.18 57.69
CA ARG A 250 35.48 8.13 56.78
C ARG A 250 34.51 8.84 55.82
N PRO A 251 34.11 10.10 56.08
CA PRO A 251 33.18 10.84 55.21
C PRO A 251 33.73 11.15 53.81
N GLY A 252 35.06 11.17 53.63
CA GLY A 252 35.68 11.43 52.31
C GLY A 252 35.47 10.32 51.28
N LEU A 253 35.28 9.06 51.72
CA LEU A 253 35.08 7.93 50.80
C LEU A 253 33.66 7.91 50.21
N SER A 254 32.66 8.40 50.94
CA SER A 254 31.28 8.51 50.43
C SER A 254 31.16 9.56 49.31
N LEU A 255 31.94 10.64 49.41
CA LEU A 255 32.00 11.68 48.39
C LEU A 255 32.75 11.21 47.13
N ALA A 256 33.84 10.45 47.31
CA ALA A 256 34.56 9.82 46.20
C ALA A 256 33.71 8.74 45.51
N LEU A 257 32.97 7.93 46.27
CA LEU A 257 32.11 6.87 45.72
C LEU A 257 30.89 7.47 44.98
N GLY A 258 30.31 8.56 45.51
CA GLY A 258 29.31 9.36 44.81
C GLY A 258 29.83 9.99 43.51
N PHE A 259 31.05 10.53 43.51
CA PHE A 259 31.69 11.09 42.30
C PHE A 259 31.98 10.01 41.25
N VAL A 260 32.44 8.83 41.67
CA VAL A 260 32.67 7.69 40.77
C VAL A 260 31.36 7.24 40.13
N VAL A 261 30.25 7.16 40.88
CA VAL A 261 28.93 6.83 40.31
C VAL A 261 28.45 7.94 39.37
N LEU A 262 28.61 9.21 39.74
CA LEU A 262 28.20 10.36 38.93
C LEU A 262 28.90 10.42 37.56
N VAL A 263 30.16 9.96 37.46
CA VAL A 263 30.92 9.95 36.21
C VAL A 263 30.78 8.63 35.44
N CYS A 264 30.81 7.49 36.14
CA CYS A 264 30.75 6.18 35.48
C CYS A 264 29.36 5.87 34.91
N VAL A 265 28.27 6.27 35.58
CA VAL A 265 26.90 6.01 35.11
C VAL A 265 26.58 6.71 33.79
N PRO A 266 26.83 8.02 33.58
CA PRO A 266 26.55 8.66 32.31
C PRO A 266 27.45 8.16 31.18
N VAL A 267 28.72 7.80 31.46
CA VAL A 267 29.61 7.19 30.47
C VAL A 267 29.12 5.79 30.08
N ALA A 268 28.67 4.98 31.05
CA ALA A 268 28.05 3.68 30.78
C ALA A 268 26.72 3.83 30.00
N ALA A 269 25.92 4.86 30.31
CA ALA A 269 24.69 5.16 29.58
C ALA A 269 24.97 5.61 28.13
N LEU A 270 26.02 6.40 27.90
CA LEU A 270 26.45 6.82 26.55
C LEU A 270 26.95 5.62 25.73
N LEU A 271 27.71 4.72 26.37
CA LEU A 271 28.15 3.46 25.77
C LEU A 271 26.97 2.53 25.45
N LEU A 272 25.93 2.49 26.29
CA LEU A 272 24.69 1.76 26.03
C LEU A 272 23.89 2.39 24.88
N LEU A 273 23.82 3.72 24.80
CA LEU A 273 23.13 4.44 23.74
C LEU A 273 23.76 4.21 22.35
N ALA A 274 25.09 4.01 22.31
CA ALA A 274 25.84 3.68 21.10
C ALA A 274 25.57 2.25 20.59
N THR A 275 25.00 1.38 21.42
CA THR A 275 24.51 0.08 20.96
C THR A 275 23.07 0.26 20.48
N VAL A 276 22.75 -0.21 19.28
CA VAL A 276 21.41 -0.13 18.62
C VAL A 276 20.26 -0.76 19.46
N ILE A 277 20.58 -1.33 20.63
CA ILE A 277 19.69 -1.88 21.66
C ILE A 277 19.26 -0.82 22.70
N GLY A 278 19.94 0.33 22.78
CA GLY A 278 19.67 1.41 23.74
C GLY A 278 18.41 2.24 23.43
N ILE A 279 17.93 2.23 22.19
CA ILE A 279 16.75 3.02 21.77
C ILE A 279 15.45 2.61 22.51
N PRO A 280 15.05 1.31 22.56
CA PRO A 280 13.85 0.92 23.29
C PRO A 280 13.99 1.13 24.81
N LEU A 281 15.18 0.91 25.38
CA LEU A 281 15.42 1.10 26.82
C LEU A 281 15.46 2.59 27.21
N ALA A 282 16.07 3.44 26.40
CA ALA A 282 16.08 4.89 26.58
C ALA A 282 14.66 5.46 26.47
N LEU A 283 13.85 4.96 25.53
CA LEU A 283 12.44 5.35 25.41
C LEU A 283 11.65 4.99 26.68
N LEU A 284 11.88 3.80 27.23
CA LEU A 284 11.22 3.33 28.46
C LEU A 284 11.66 4.14 29.69
N LEU A 285 12.94 4.50 29.78
CA LEU A 285 13.48 5.37 30.84
C LEU A 285 12.94 6.81 30.77
N VAL A 286 12.85 7.39 29.57
CA VAL A 286 12.25 8.72 29.36
C VAL A 286 10.78 8.72 29.75
N LEU A 287 10.05 7.66 29.38
CA LEU A 287 8.64 7.51 29.76
C LEU A 287 8.47 7.40 31.28
N ALA A 288 9.30 6.57 31.94
CA ALA A 288 9.29 6.45 33.39
C ALA A 288 9.65 7.77 34.10
N TYR A 289 10.61 8.52 33.56
CA TYR A 289 11.00 9.83 34.09
C TYR A 289 9.86 10.87 33.99
N LEU A 290 9.18 10.95 32.84
CA LEU A 290 8.01 11.81 32.67
C LEU A 290 6.85 11.42 33.60
N MET A 291 6.72 10.13 33.89
CA MET A 291 5.67 9.63 34.79
C MET A 291 5.97 9.94 36.27
N LEU A 292 7.25 10.04 36.64
CA LEU A 292 7.69 10.39 38.00
C LEU A 292 7.72 11.90 38.27
N LEU A 293 7.81 12.73 37.23
CA LEU A 293 7.86 14.19 37.30
C LEU A 293 6.66 14.82 38.05
N PRO A 294 5.40 14.37 37.85
CA PRO A 294 4.25 14.85 38.61
C PRO A 294 4.28 14.40 40.08
N LEU A 295 4.78 13.19 40.38
CA LEU A 295 4.91 12.71 41.76
C LEU A 295 5.96 13.52 42.54
N ALA A 296 7.04 13.94 41.87
CA ALA A 296 8.02 14.83 42.47
C ALA A 296 7.47 16.23 42.74
N TRP A 297 6.48 16.69 41.96
CA TRP A 297 5.85 18.01 42.12
C TRP A 297 4.79 18.05 43.23
N VAL A 298 4.17 16.92 43.56
CA VAL A 298 3.20 16.81 44.68
C VAL A 298 3.89 16.65 46.04
N GLY A 299 5.19 16.34 46.06
CA GLY A 299 6.00 16.13 47.27
C GLY A 299 6.72 17.38 47.80
N THR A 300 6.48 18.56 47.25
CA THR A 300 7.01 19.88 47.70
C THR A 300 5.87 20.84 47.97
#